data_AF-A0AA88RFX8-F1
#
_entry.id   AF-A0AA88RFX8-F1
#
_cell.length_a   1.000
_cell.length_b   1.000
_cell.length_c   1.000
_cell.angle_alpha   90.00
_cell.angle_beta   90.00
_cell.angle_gamma   90.00
#
_symmetry.space_group_name_H-M   'P 1'
#
loop_
_entity.id
_entity.type
_entity.pdbx_description
1 polymer ?
#
loop_
_entity_poly.entity_id
_entity_poly.type
_entity_poly.pdbx_seq_one_letter_code
_entity_poly.pdbx_strand_id
1 'polypeptide(L)'
;KLREQDAVVDVLILKKRTLNDRLMFAERGFLDAEGLEGRKWFKHLIYGPCSDSKSKLVFFPGIVDAMFPSTRVNQRERQAAIQHEIWRVARAIERAAYALKGELT
;
A
#
# COMPACT_ATOMS: atom_id res chain seq x y z
N LYS A 1 12.82 1.67 -44.18
CA LYS A 1 13.44 2.85 -43.54
C LYS A 1 12.44 3.72 -42.77
N LEU A 2 11.51 4.47 -43.39
CA LEU A 2 10.51 5.27 -42.65
C LEU A 2 9.56 4.43 -41.75
N ARG A 3 8.93 3.39 -42.30
CA ARG A 3 8.04 2.49 -41.51
C ARG A 3 8.73 1.74 -40.37
N GLU A 4 10.02 1.47 -40.48
CA GLU A 4 10.79 0.81 -39.42
C GLU A 4 11.12 1.78 -38.28
N GLN A 5 11.36 3.05 -38.61
CA GLN A 5 11.55 4.10 -37.60
C GLN A 5 10.25 4.36 -36.83
N ASP A 6 9.11 4.40 -37.52
CA ASP A 6 7.80 4.55 -36.91
C ASP A 6 7.49 3.37 -35.95
N ALA A 7 7.76 2.13 -36.38
CA ALA A 7 7.58 0.94 -35.53
C ALA A 7 8.50 0.93 -34.29
N VAL A 8 9.74 1.42 -34.41
CA VAL A 8 10.66 1.54 -33.27
C VAL A 8 10.17 2.61 -32.28
N VAL A 9 9.63 3.72 -32.78
CA VAL A 9 9.03 4.78 -31.96
C VAL A 9 7.82 4.25 -31.19
N ASP A 10 6.95 3.48 -31.84
CA ASP A 10 5.78 2.86 -31.19
C ASP A 10 6.18 1.89 -30.07
N VAL A 11 7.19 1.05 -30.29
CA VAL A 11 7.72 0.14 -29.26
C VAL A 11 8.28 0.90 -28.06
N LEU A 12 8.96 2.03 -28.29
CA LEU A 12 9.47 2.89 -27.21
C LEU A 12 8.33 3.56 -26.42
N ILE A 13 7.28 4.00 -27.10
CA ILE A 13 6.09 4.57 -26.45
C ILE A 13 5.40 3.52 -25.58
N LEU A 14 5.21 2.30 -26.10
CA LEU A 14 4.64 1.17 -25.37
C LEU A 14 5.47 0.84 -24.12
N LYS A 15 6.80 0.75 -24.24
CA LYS A 15 7.68 0.49 -23.08
C LYS A 15 7.57 1.56 -22.00
N LYS A 16 7.51 2.84 -22.38
CA LYS A 16 7.31 3.96 -21.44
C LYS A 16 5.96 3.85 -20.73
N ARG A 17 4.90 3.55 -21.49
CA ARG A 17 3.56 3.36 -20.94
C ARG A 17 3.52 2.19 -19.95
N THR A 18 4.09 1.05 -20.30
CA THR A 18 4.17 -0.12 -19.40
C THR A 18 4.92 0.21 -18.11
N LEU A 19 6.00 1.00 -18.18
CA LEU A 19 6.71 1.44 -16.97
C LEU A 19 5.84 2.35 -16.10
N ASN A 20 5.16 3.34 -16.71
CA ASN A 20 4.27 4.24 -15.99
C ASN A 20 3.10 3.49 -15.33
N ASP A 21 2.52 2.53 -16.04
CA ASP A 21 1.44 1.70 -15.50
C ASP A 21 1.92 0.91 -14.27
N ARG A 22 3.12 0.30 -14.34
CA ARG A 22 3.72 -0.41 -13.18
C ARG A 22 3.92 0.51 -11.98
N LEU A 23 4.39 1.74 -12.19
CA LEU A 23 4.54 2.72 -11.12
C LEU A 23 3.19 3.11 -10.51
N MET A 24 2.17 3.34 -11.34
CA MET A 24 0.82 3.65 -10.87
C MET A 24 0.18 2.49 -10.09
N PHE A 25 0.40 1.24 -10.54
CA PHE A 25 -0.11 0.06 -9.86
C PHE A 25 0.62 -0.23 -8.54
N ALA A 26 1.92 0.04 -8.47
CA ALA A 26 2.69 -0.10 -7.24
C ALA A 26 2.11 0.77 -6.12
N GLU A 27 1.83 2.03 -6.41
CA GLU A 27 1.23 2.95 -5.43
C GLU A 27 -0.18 2.51 -5.01
N ARG A 28 -0.99 2.06 -5.99
CA ARG A 28 -2.31 1.49 -5.69
C ARG A 28 -2.26 0.21 -4.85
N GLY A 29 -1.14 -0.53 -4.89
CA GLY A 29 -0.92 -1.72 -4.07
C GLY A 29 -0.93 -1.44 -2.57
N PHE A 30 -0.65 -0.21 -2.16
CA PHE A 30 -0.69 0.23 -0.75
C PHE A 30 -2.09 0.60 -0.25
N LEU A 31 -3.09 0.62 -1.14
CA LEU A 31 -4.46 0.93 -0.79
C LEU A 31 -5.20 -0.36 -0.40
N ASP A 32 -5.94 -0.28 0.70
CA ASP A 32 -6.83 -1.35 1.15
C ASP A 32 -8.29 -0.92 1.05
N ALA A 33 -9.16 -1.86 0.64
CA ALA A 33 -10.59 -1.60 0.47
C ALA A 33 -11.30 -1.37 1.81
N GLU A 34 -10.83 -2.05 2.86
CA GLU A 34 -11.39 -1.93 4.22
C GLU A 34 -11.00 -0.62 4.90
N GLY A 35 -9.87 -0.03 4.49
CA GLY A 35 -9.29 1.15 5.11
C GLY A 35 -8.79 0.91 6.54
N LEU A 36 -8.46 1.99 7.24
CA LEU A 36 -8.01 1.95 8.62
C LEU A 36 -9.18 1.72 9.59
N GLU A 37 -8.92 1.06 10.70
CA GLU A 37 -9.92 0.81 11.74
C GLU A 37 -10.47 2.14 12.30
N GLY A 38 -11.80 2.23 12.39
CA GLY A 38 -12.50 3.48 12.74
C GLY A 38 -12.49 4.56 11.64
N ARG A 39 -11.75 4.36 10.54
CA ARG A 39 -11.43 5.39 9.53
C ARG A 39 -11.41 4.80 8.12
N LYS A 40 -12.54 4.25 7.70
CA LYS A 40 -12.73 3.55 6.41
C LYS A 40 -12.40 4.37 5.16
N TRP A 41 -12.42 5.70 5.26
CA TRP A 41 -12.08 6.58 4.15
C TRP A 41 -10.57 6.66 3.88
N PHE A 42 -9.75 6.37 4.89
CA PHE A 42 -8.29 6.33 4.77
C PHE A 42 -7.86 4.93 4.38
N LYS A 43 -7.56 4.76 3.09
CA LYS A 43 -7.23 3.46 2.49
C LYS A 43 -5.75 3.15 2.48
N HIS A 44 -4.92 4.18 2.64
CA HIS A 44 -3.49 4.05 2.50
C HIS A 44 -2.90 3.45 3.78
N LEU A 45 -2.29 2.27 3.67
CA LEU A 45 -1.81 1.51 4.84
C LEU A 45 -0.46 2.02 5.38
N ILE A 46 0.40 2.60 4.53
CA ILE A 46 1.69 3.18 4.94
C ILE A 46 1.51 4.57 5.55
N TYR A 47 0.76 5.44 4.89
CA TYR A 47 0.58 6.84 5.27
C TYR A 47 -0.87 7.15 5.56
N GLY A 48 -1.11 7.91 6.61
CA GLY A 48 -2.45 8.37 6.96
C GLY A 48 -2.38 9.28 8.18
N PRO A 49 -3.49 9.96 8.51
CA PRO A 49 -3.57 10.70 9.74
C PRO A 49 -3.31 9.74 10.91
N CYS A 50 -2.47 10.13 11.86
CA CYS A 50 -2.33 9.39 13.11
C CYS A 50 -3.57 9.66 13.98
N SER A 51 -4.16 8.63 14.61
CA SER A 51 -5.31 8.84 15.49
C SER A 51 -4.91 9.48 16.82
N ASP A 52 -3.66 9.30 17.24
CA ASP A 52 -3.21 9.62 18.58
C ASP A 52 -2.00 10.56 18.54
N SER A 53 -2.12 11.72 19.22
CA SER A 53 -1.04 12.71 19.32
C SER A 53 0.17 12.24 20.12
N LYS A 54 0.07 11.08 20.78
CA LYS A 54 1.07 10.51 21.67
C LYS A 54 2.16 9.74 20.93
N SER A 55 1.82 9.11 19.81
CA SER A 55 2.80 8.43 18.97
C SER A 55 3.46 9.44 18.04
N LYS A 56 4.79 9.59 18.14
CA LYS A 56 5.61 10.32 17.16
C LYS A 56 5.74 9.59 15.82
N LEU A 57 5.05 8.46 15.66
CA LEU A 57 5.09 7.63 14.47
C LEU A 57 4.11 8.19 13.43
N VAL A 58 4.66 8.58 12.28
CA VAL A 58 3.92 9.19 11.15
C VAL A 58 3.57 8.12 10.10
N PHE A 59 3.98 6.88 10.31
CA PHE A 59 3.86 5.76 9.38
C PHE A 59 3.18 4.55 10.03
N PHE A 60 2.53 3.74 9.20
CA PHE A 60 1.72 2.57 9.58
C PHE A 60 0.68 2.88 10.67
N PRO A 61 -0.27 3.79 10.40
CA PRO A 61 -1.28 4.21 11.38
C PRO A 61 -2.09 3.04 11.96
N GLY A 62 -2.42 2.01 11.16
CA GLY A 62 -3.16 0.84 11.65
C GLY A 62 -2.40 0.06 12.73
N ILE A 63 -1.09 -0.12 12.59
CA ILE A 63 -0.25 -0.79 13.60
C ILE A 63 -0.18 0.04 14.89
N VAL A 64 -0.05 1.36 14.74
CA VAL A 64 0.00 2.30 15.87
C VAL A 64 -1.33 2.29 16.64
N ASP A 65 -2.45 2.34 15.91
CA ASP A 65 -3.79 2.28 16.49
C ASP A 65 -4.03 0.95 17.22
N ALA A 66 -3.53 -0.18 16.67
CA ALA A 66 -3.59 -1.48 17.32
C ALA A 66 -2.68 -1.61 18.57
N MET A 67 -1.56 -0.87 18.61
CA MET A 67 -0.67 -0.80 19.77
C MET A 67 -1.26 0.02 20.91
N PHE A 68 -1.94 1.13 20.58
CA PHE A 68 -2.52 2.07 21.53
C PHE A 68 -4.04 2.16 21.34
N PRO A 69 -4.79 1.09 21.64
CA PRO A 69 -6.23 1.10 21.48
C PRO A 69 -6.88 2.11 22.43
N SER A 70 -7.89 2.82 21.93
CA SER A 70 -8.66 3.80 22.70
C SER A 70 -9.53 3.16 23.80
N THR A 71 -9.85 1.88 23.65
CA THR A 71 -10.63 1.08 24.60
C THR A 71 -9.76 0.05 25.33
N ARG A 72 -10.17 -0.37 26.53
CA ARG A 72 -9.52 -1.48 27.23
C ARG A 72 -9.75 -2.79 26.47
N VAL A 73 -8.69 -3.35 25.91
CA VAL A 73 -8.71 -4.61 25.17
C VAL A 73 -7.82 -5.61 25.90
N ASN A 74 -8.18 -6.90 25.87
CA ASN A 74 -7.35 -7.92 26.50
C ASN A 74 -6.00 -8.04 25.79
N GLN A 75 -4.96 -8.48 26.50
CA GLN A 75 -3.62 -8.60 25.93
C GLN A 75 -3.58 -9.52 24.71
N ARG A 76 -4.37 -10.60 24.70
CA ARG A 76 -4.46 -11.53 23.57
C ARG A 76 -5.10 -10.89 22.34
N GLU A 77 -6.20 -10.18 22.53
CA GLU A 77 -6.90 -9.46 21.46
C GLU A 77 -6.02 -8.36 20.88
N ARG A 78 -5.32 -7.60 21.73
CA ARG A 78 -4.35 -6.59 21.28
C ARG A 78 -3.23 -7.20 20.45
N GLN A 79 -2.67 -8.33 20.88
CA GLN A 79 -1.61 -9.01 20.13
C GLN A 79 -2.12 -9.51 18.77
N ALA A 80 -3.34 -10.05 18.73
CA ALA A 80 -3.97 -10.50 17.49
C ALA A 80 -4.22 -9.33 16.52
N ALA A 81 -4.69 -8.18 17.02
CA ALA A 81 -4.89 -6.97 16.22
C ALA A 81 -3.57 -6.45 15.63
N ILE A 82 -2.50 -6.38 16.44
CA ILE A 82 -1.17 -5.98 15.96
C ILE A 82 -0.68 -6.92 14.86
N GLN A 83 -0.81 -8.25 15.05
CA GLN A 83 -0.41 -9.23 14.04
C GLN A 83 -1.23 -9.10 12.76
N HIS A 84 -2.53 -8.85 12.88
CA HIS A 84 -3.42 -8.63 11.75
C HIS A 84 -2.99 -7.42 10.92
N GLU A 85 -2.72 -6.28 11.55
CA GLU A 85 -2.28 -5.06 10.87
C GLU A 85 -0.90 -5.22 10.22
N ILE A 86 0.04 -5.90 10.89
CA ILE A 86 1.34 -6.25 10.29
C ILE A 86 1.15 -7.09 9.04
N TRP A 87 0.25 -8.08 9.08
CA TRP A 87 -0.01 -8.96 7.94
C TRP A 87 -0.71 -8.23 6.78
N ARG A 88 -1.55 -7.24 7.06
CA ARG A 88 -2.13 -6.35 6.03
C ARG A 88 -1.06 -5.52 5.34
N VAL A 89 -0.21 -4.85 6.12
CA VAL A 89 0.88 -4.01 5.60
C VAL A 89 1.90 -4.83 4.80
N ALA A 90 2.34 -5.98 5.32
CA ALA A 90 3.30 -6.85 4.64
C ALA A 90 2.79 -7.26 3.26
N ARG A 91 1.53 -7.68 3.17
CA ARG A 91 0.91 -8.06 1.90
C ARG A 91 0.74 -6.87 0.94
N ALA A 92 0.50 -5.68 1.46
CA ALA A 92 0.43 -4.47 0.64
C ALA A 92 1.79 -4.11 0.02
N ILE A 93 2.87 -4.25 0.80
CA ILE A 93 4.25 -4.09 0.32
C ILE A 93 4.58 -5.15 -0.74
N GLU A 94 4.18 -6.39 -0.50
CA GLU A 94 4.36 -7.48 -1.45
C GLU A 94 3.61 -7.23 -2.77
N ARG A 95 2.35 -6.80 -2.73
CA ARG A 95 1.57 -6.38 -3.92
C ARG A 95 2.27 -5.27 -4.70
N ALA A 96 2.78 -4.25 -4.01
CA ALA A 96 3.51 -3.16 -4.66
C ALA A 96 4.81 -3.67 -5.31
N ALA A 97 5.54 -4.56 -4.65
CA ALA A 97 6.74 -5.18 -5.20
C ALA A 97 6.44 -6.02 -6.45
N TYR A 98 5.35 -6.78 -6.46
CA TYR A 98 4.90 -7.55 -7.63
C TYR A 98 4.50 -6.64 -8.80
N ALA A 99 3.75 -5.56 -8.52
CA ALA A 99 3.41 -4.56 -9.53
C ALA A 99 4.67 -3.91 -10.14
N LEU A 100 5.68 -3.59 -9.31
CA LEU A 100 6.96 -3.08 -9.79
C LEU A 100 7.73 -4.09 -10.62
N LYS A 101 7.66 -5.39 -10.33
CA LYS A 101 8.24 -6.47 -11.15
C LYS A 101 7.48 -6.74 -12.45
N GLY A 102 6.25 -6.25 -12.56
CA GLY A 102 5.38 -6.52 -13.71
C GLY A 102 4.80 -7.93 -13.69
N GLU A 103 4.92 -8.61 -12.54
CA GLU A 103 4.29 -9.89 -12.25
C GLU A 103 2.92 -9.58 -11.64
N LEU A 104 1.97 -9.17 -12.48
CA LEU A 104 0.58 -8.98 -12.04
C LEU A 104 -0.06 -10.36 -11.93
N THR A 105 -0.19 -10.88 -10.71
CA THR A 105 -1.04 -12.05 -10.40
C THR A 105 -2.50 -11.64 -10.27
#